data_AF-A0A085ZBK5-F1
#
_entry.id   AF-A0A085ZBK5-F1
#
_cell.length_a   1.000
_cell.length_b   1.000
_cell.length_c   1.000
_cell.angle_alpha   90.00
_cell.angle_beta   90.00
_cell.angle_gamma   90.00
#
_symmetry.space_group_name_H-M   'P 1'
#
loop_
_entity.id
_entity.type
_entity.pdbx_description
1 polymer ?
#
loop_
_entity_poly.entity_id
_entity_poly.type
_entity_poly.pdbx_seq_one_letter_code
_entity_poly.pdbx_strand_id
1 'polypeptide(L)'
;MKKIAIVFTGLCLIGILLYYLFGLFSSSVGWYGYKKWKYRVGTTSILESKNRKIFVKHLNYQIVDSSNLKGFHFRPYIEKGFRYGYHSMEETRIDTYTKYPYNLSYERNKKDSIVLNIFPEDRVKLDSSDVNWGYLKQPYLQDTIRIKIEGVTNQKGIIKIW
;
A
#
# COMPACT_ATOMS: atom_id res chain seq x y z
N MET A 1 -46.08 13.28 -27.42
CA MET A 1 -45.04 13.83 -26.51
C MET A 1 -44.92 13.05 -25.20
N LYS A 2 -45.99 12.90 -24.37
CA LYS A 2 -45.90 12.18 -23.08
C LYS A 2 -45.40 10.73 -23.14
N LYS A 3 -45.83 9.93 -24.13
CA LYS A 3 -45.36 8.55 -24.32
C LYS A 3 -43.87 8.46 -24.67
N ILE A 4 -43.36 9.38 -25.48
CA ILE A 4 -41.95 9.46 -25.85
C ILE A 4 -41.11 9.84 -24.63
N ALA A 5 -41.58 10.80 -23.82
CA ALA A 5 -40.92 11.16 -22.57
C ALA A 5 -40.86 9.98 -21.59
N ILE A 6 -41.95 9.21 -21.43
CA ILE A 6 -41.98 8.02 -20.56
C ILE A 6 -40.98 6.95 -21.02
N VAL A 7 -40.94 6.65 -22.33
CA VAL A 7 -39.97 5.69 -22.89
C VAL A 7 -38.53 6.17 -22.69
N PHE A 8 -38.27 7.46 -22.93
CA PHE A 8 -36.95 8.05 -22.75
C PHE A 8 -36.50 8.02 -21.27
N THR A 9 -37.38 8.39 -20.34
CA THR A 9 -37.11 8.27 -18.90
C THR A 9 -36.84 6.83 -18.49
N GLY A 10 -37.59 5.86 -19.00
CA GLY A 10 -37.34 4.43 -18.77
C GLY A 10 -35.95 3.98 -19.23
N LEU A 11 -35.53 4.40 -20.43
CA LEU A 11 -34.20 4.10 -20.95
C LEU A 11 -33.08 4.73 -20.11
N CYS A 12 -33.25 5.97 -19.64
CA CYS A 12 -32.29 6.60 -18.75
C CYS A 12 -32.16 5.83 -17.42
N LEU A 13 -33.28 5.42 -16.82
CA LEU A 13 -33.26 4.64 -15.57
C LEU A 13 -32.58 3.28 -15.74
N ILE A 14 -32.85 2.58 -16.85
CA ILE A 14 -32.18 1.31 -17.18
C ILE A 14 -30.68 1.53 -17.39
N GLY A 15 -30.29 2.59 -18.09
CA GLY A 15 -28.88 2.93 -18.29
C GLY A 15 -28.14 3.17 -16.96
N ILE A 16 -28.77 3.90 -16.04
CA ILE A 16 -28.23 4.13 -14.69
C ILE A 16 -28.11 2.80 -13.93
N LEU A 17 -29.14 1.95 -13.97
CA LEU A 17 -29.12 0.65 -13.31
C LEU A 17 -27.99 -0.24 -13.86
N LEU A 18 -27.84 -0.33 -15.18
CA LEU A 18 -26.78 -1.09 -15.83
C LEU A 18 -25.39 -0.56 -15.48
N TYR A 19 -25.21 0.75 -15.37
CA TYR A 19 -23.95 1.36 -14.94
C TYR A 19 -23.56 0.90 -13.52
N TYR A 20 -24.50 0.93 -12.56
CA TYR A 20 -24.24 0.47 -11.19
C TYR A 20 -23.99 -1.04 -11.12
N LEU A 21 -24.77 -1.84 -11.84
CA LEU A 21 -24.56 -3.29 -11.93
C LEU A 21 -23.17 -3.61 -12.48
N PHE A 22 -22.77 -2.93 -13.56
CA PHE A 22 -21.44 -3.11 -14.15
C PHE A 22 -20.32 -2.74 -13.16
N GLY A 23 -20.49 -1.67 -12.37
CA GLY A 23 -19.56 -1.30 -11.31
C GLY A 23 -19.39 -2.41 -10.25
N LEU A 24 -20.51 -2.98 -9.78
CA LEU A 24 -20.50 -4.09 -8.81
C LEU A 24 -19.84 -5.35 -9.39
N PHE A 25 -20.18 -5.72 -10.62
CA PHE A 25 -19.56 -6.85 -11.31
C PHE A 25 -18.06 -6.63 -11.51
N SER A 26 -17.65 -5.45 -11.95
CA SER A 26 -16.23 -5.11 -12.15
C SER A 26 -15.43 -5.21 -10.84
N SER A 27 -15.98 -4.69 -9.74
CA SER A 27 -15.36 -4.79 -8.41
C SER A 27 -15.23 -6.25 -7.94
N SER A 28 -16.30 -7.04 -8.09
CA SER A 28 -16.33 -8.46 -7.72
C SER A 28 -15.37 -9.28 -8.59
N VAL A 29 -15.39 -9.09 -9.91
CA VAL A 29 -14.46 -9.73 -10.86
C VAL A 29 -13.02 -9.34 -10.54
N GLY A 30 -12.75 -8.09 -10.14
CA GLY A 30 -11.43 -7.70 -9.66
C GLY A 30 -11.03 -8.44 -8.38
N TRP A 31 -11.91 -8.47 -7.38
CA TRP A 31 -11.60 -9.14 -6.10
C TRP A 31 -11.35 -10.65 -6.27
N TYR A 32 -12.29 -11.35 -6.90
CA TYR A 32 -12.27 -12.80 -7.08
C TYR A 32 -11.38 -13.26 -8.23
N GLY A 33 -11.34 -12.52 -9.33
CA GLY A 33 -10.48 -12.81 -10.48
C GLY A 33 -9.01 -12.69 -10.12
N TYR A 34 -8.60 -11.60 -9.46
CA TYR A 34 -7.23 -11.48 -8.96
C TYR A 34 -6.98 -12.26 -7.67
N LYS A 35 -8.00 -12.80 -6.99
CA LYS A 35 -7.85 -13.50 -5.70
C LYS A 35 -7.12 -12.65 -4.66
N LYS A 36 -7.55 -11.38 -4.49
CA LYS A 36 -6.83 -10.38 -3.68
C LYS A 36 -6.47 -10.86 -2.26
N TRP A 37 -7.32 -11.66 -1.63
CA TRP A 37 -7.09 -12.26 -0.30
C TRP A 37 -5.90 -13.24 -0.23
N LYS A 38 -5.39 -13.72 -1.37
CA LYS A 38 -4.23 -14.61 -1.40
C LYS A 38 -2.91 -13.85 -1.30
N TYR A 39 -2.91 -12.57 -1.65
CA TYR A 39 -1.69 -11.78 -1.67
C TYR A 39 -1.42 -11.17 -0.31
N ARG A 40 -0.13 -11.13 0.01
CA ARG A 40 0.37 -10.34 1.12
C ARG A 40 0.25 -8.87 0.79
N VAL A 41 -0.12 -8.09 1.79
CA VAL A 41 -0.29 -6.64 1.69
C VAL A 41 0.43 -5.95 2.84
N GLY A 42 0.62 -4.65 2.68
CA GLY A 42 1.11 -3.77 3.73
C GLY A 42 0.24 -2.53 3.88
N THR A 43 0.34 -1.85 5.01
CA THR A 43 -0.41 -0.61 5.26
C THR A 43 0.35 0.63 4.83
N THR A 44 -0.37 1.74 4.70
CA THR A 44 0.20 3.03 4.27
C THR A 44 0.25 4.08 5.39
N SER A 45 -0.23 3.72 6.59
CA SER A 45 -0.23 4.59 7.77
C SER A 45 -0.09 3.76 9.03
N ILE A 46 0.55 4.35 10.05
CA ILE A 46 0.73 3.70 11.35
C ILE A 46 -0.64 3.48 12.03
N LEU A 47 -1.57 4.42 11.83
CA LEU A 47 -2.92 4.32 12.38
C LEU A 47 -3.66 3.09 11.82
N GLU A 48 -3.60 2.87 10.51
CA GLU A 48 -4.18 1.68 9.88
C GLU A 48 -3.55 0.39 10.43
N SER A 49 -2.21 0.35 10.51
CA SER A 49 -1.46 -0.79 11.07
C SER A 49 -1.86 -1.10 12.52
N LYS A 50 -2.08 -0.07 13.34
CA LYS A 50 -2.55 -0.20 14.73
C LYS A 50 -4.00 -0.69 14.80
N ASN A 51 -4.90 -0.13 14.00
CA ASN A 51 -6.31 -0.54 13.95
C ASN A 51 -6.47 -2.00 13.54
N ARG A 52 -5.62 -2.47 12.62
CA ARG A 52 -5.55 -3.87 12.19
C ARG A 52 -4.82 -4.78 13.18
N LYS A 53 -4.27 -4.25 14.29
CA LYS A 53 -3.51 -4.98 15.32
C LYS A 53 -2.26 -5.70 14.77
N ILE A 54 -1.64 -5.14 13.75
CA ILE A 54 -0.43 -5.67 13.10
C ILE A 54 0.81 -4.81 13.31
N PHE A 55 0.66 -3.60 13.83
CA PHE A 55 1.78 -2.73 14.15
C PHE A 55 2.73 -3.40 15.16
N VAL A 56 4.04 -3.34 14.90
CA VAL A 56 5.07 -3.89 15.78
C VAL A 56 5.85 -2.78 16.46
N LYS A 57 6.56 -1.94 15.68
CA LYS A 57 7.37 -0.86 16.23
C LYS A 57 7.69 0.22 15.21
N HIS A 58 8.06 1.40 15.71
CA HIS A 58 8.70 2.45 14.92
C HIS A 58 10.16 2.08 14.63
N LEU A 59 10.66 2.55 13.48
CA LEU A 59 12.08 2.50 13.16
C LEU A 59 12.69 3.89 13.30
N ASN A 60 13.98 3.93 13.57
CA ASN A 60 14.72 5.18 13.55
C ASN A 60 15.01 5.55 12.11
N TYR A 61 15.11 6.85 11.85
CA TYR A 61 15.42 7.34 10.53
C TYR A 61 16.05 8.72 10.55
N GLN A 62 16.73 9.02 9.45
CA GLN A 62 17.28 10.32 9.16
C GLN A 62 16.99 10.66 7.69
N ILE A 63 16.33 11.79 7.46
CA ILE A 63 16.22 12.36 6.11
C ILE A 63 17.53 13.09 5.84
N VAL A 64 18.37 12.52 4.97
CA VAL A 64 19.65 13.11 4.58
C VAL A 64 19.42 14.22 3.55
N ASP A 65 18.51 13.96 2.63
CA ASP A 65 18.08 14.92 1.61
C ASP A 65 16.60 14.69 1.31
N SER A 66 15.78 15.73 1.47
CA SER A 66 14.34 15.69 1.19
C SER A 66 14.01 16.09 -0.24
N SER A 67 14.98 16.29 -1.13
CA SER A 67 14.75 16.69 -2.52
C SER A 67 13.95 18.01 -2.66
N ASN A 68 14.20 18.97 -1.77
CA ASN A 68 13.46 20.24 -1.67
C ASN A 68 11.95 20.10 -1.37
N LEU A 69 11.49 18.93 -0.91
CA LEU A 69 10.10 18.74 -0.50
C LEU A 69 9.84 19.51 0.81
N LYS A 70 9.06 20.59 0.71
CA LYS A 70 8.64 21.38 1.87
C LYS A 70 7.66 20.57 2.72
N GLY A 71 7.95 20.40 4.01
CA GLY A 71 7.06 19.69 4.94
C GLY A 71 6.98 18.18 4.67
N PHE A 72 8.03 17.58 4.10
CA PHE A 72 8.07 16.14 3.86
C PHE A 72 7.93 15.35 5.17
N HIS A 73 6.84 14.58 5.25
CA HIS A 73 6.58 13.65 6.35
C HIS A 73 6.97 12.24 5.94
N PHE A 74 7.78 11.59 6.77
CA PHE A 74 8.16 10.20 6.59
C PHE A 74 8.29 9.54 7.95
N ARG A 75 7.63 8.42 8.16
CA ARG A 75 7.75 7.61 9.39
C ARG A 75 7.84 6.14 9.03
N PRO A 76 9.02 5.51 9.13
CA PRO A 76 9.16 4.08 8.92
C PRO A 76 8.71 3.29 10.14
N TYR A 77 8.16 2.11 9.88
CA TYR A 77 7.72 1.18 10.91
C TYR A 77 7.76 -0.26 10.41
N ILE A 78 7.71 -1.18 11.37
CA ILE A 78 7.55 -2.61 11.11
C ILE A 78 6.14 -3.01 11.50
N GLU A 79 5.53 -3.82 10.64
CA GLU A 79 4.25 -4.46 10.89
C GLU A 79 4.33 -5.97 10.60
N LYS A 80 3.41 -6.73 11.16
CA LYS A 80 3.25 -8.15 10.83
C LYS A 80 2.72 -8.27 9.40
N GLY A 81 3.29 -9.21 8.65
CA GLY A 81 2.77 -9.62 7.35
C GLY A 81 1.33 -10.12 7.48
N PHE A 82 0.47 -9.66 6.60
CA PHE A 82 -0.94 -10.05 6.61
C PHE A 82 -1.52 -10.09 5.20
N ARG A 83 -2.71 -10.67 5.11
CA ARG A 83 -3.56 -10.75 3.92
C ARG A 83 -4.96 -10.27 4.28
N TYR A 84 -5.71 -9.88 3.27
CA TYR A 84 -7.13 -9.60 3.46
C TYR A 84 -7.92 -10.89 3.70
N GLY A 85 -9.10 -10.74 4.30
CA GLY A 85 -10.10 -11.80 4.39
C GLY A 85 -10.58 -12.25 3.02
N TYR A 86 -11.21 -13.42 2.96
CA TYR A 86 -11.68 -13.97 1.68
C TYR A 86 -12.76 -13.07 1.03
N HIS A 87 -13.60 -12.43 1.84
CA HIS A 87 -14.74 -11.61 1.38
C HIS A 87 -14.59 -10.12 1.69
N SER A 88 -13.54 -9.69 2.38
CA SER A 88 -13.48 -8.34 2.96
C SER A 88 -12.04 -7.87 3.12
N MET A 89 -11.80 -6.59 2.84
CA MET A 89 -10.51 -5.92 3.08
C MET A 89 -10.37 -5.40 4.52
N GLU A 90 -11.47 -5.35 5.25
CA GLU A 90 -11.57 -5.01 6.67
C GLU A 90 -11.09 -6.17 7.54
N GLU A 91 -11.34 -7.41 7.11
CA GLU A 91 -10.79 -8.61 7.76
C GLU A 91 -9.28 -8.72 7.51
N THR A 92 -8.51 -8.83 8.59
CA THR A 92 -7.05 -8.98 8.57
C THR A 92 -6.66 -10.40 9.00
N ARG A 93 -5.93 -11.11 8.13
CA ARG A 93 -5.39 -12.45 8.40
C ARG A 93 -3.87 -12.40 8.47
N ILE A 94 -3.31 -12.66 9.64
CA ILE A 94 -1.85 -12.69 9.82
C ILE A 94 -1.24 -13.82 8.99
N ASP A 95 -0.16 -13.52 8.26
CA ASP A 95 0.54 -14.50 7.46
C ASP A 95 1.50 -15.32 8.34
N THR A 96 1.09 -16.53 8.72
CA THR A 96 1.86 -17.44 9.59
C THR A 96 2.68 -18.47 8.83
N TYR A 97 2.48 -18.61 7.51
CA TYR A 97 3.11 -19.66 6.69
C TYR A 97 4.35 -19.18 5.91
N THR A 98 4.75 -17.93 6.14
CA THR A 98 5.90 -17.29 5.49
C THR A 98 7.14 -17.36 6.37
N LYS A 99 8.31 -17.50 5.74
CA LYS A 99 9.61 -17.39 6.43
C LYS A 99 9.92 -15.95 6.88
N TYR A 100 9.19 -14.96 6.37
CA TYR A 100 9.44 -13.53 6.61
C TYR A 100 8.18 -12.89 7.22
N PRO A 101 7.87 -13.09 8.51
CA PRO A 101 6.58 -12.71 9.09
C PRO A 101 6.37 -11.20 9.25
N TYR A 102 7.33 -10.35 8.87
CA TYR A 102 7.23 -8.90 9.02
C TYR A 102 7.40 -8.15 7.70
N ASN A 103 6.70 -7.02 7.57
CA ASN A 103 6.87 -6.04 6.50
C ASN A 103 7.63 -4.83 7.03
N LEU A 104 8.49 -4.29 6.18
CA LEU A 104 8.97 -2.93 6.29
C LEU A 104 7.99 -2.00 5.58
N SER A 105 7.48 -0.99 6.28
CA SER A 105 6.45 -0.08 5.77
C SER A 105 6.71 1.37 6.19
N TYR A 106 6.09 2.30 5.49
CA TYR A 106 6.34 3.73 5.69
C TYR A 106 5.05 4.53 5.57
N GLU A 107 4.87 5.48 6.49
CA GLU A 107 3.85 6.50 6.39
C GLU A 107 4.48 7.75 5.77
N ARG A 108 3.83 8.32 4.76
CA ARG A 108 4.31 9.53 4.07
C ARG A 108 3.16 10.40 3.58
N ASN A 109 3.47 11.63 3.18
CA ASN A 109 2.56 12.49 2.43
C ASN A 109 2.17 11.83 1.10
N LYS A 110 0.89 11.44 0.96
CA LYS A 110 0.37 10.81 -0.27
C LYS A 110 0.20 11.77 -1.45
N LYS A 111 0.13 13.07 -1.17
CA LYS A 111 0.01 14.13 -2.20
C LYS A 111 1.34 14.40 -2.91
N ASP A 112 2.45 13.97 -2.33
CA ASP A 112 3.76 14.13 -2.94
C ASP A 112 3.89 13.10 -4.07
N SER A 113 4.02 13.59 -5.31
CA SER A 113 4.24 12.80 -6.52
C SER A 113 5.67 12.23 -6.56
N ILE A 114 5.97 11.39 -5.57
CA ILE A 114 7.26 10.75 -5.36
C ILE A 114 7.10 9.23 -5.23
N VAL A 115 8.16 8.53 -5.58
CA VAL A 115 8.38 7.10 -5.39
C VAL A 115 9.47 6.92 -4.34
N LEU A 116 9.29 5.94 -3.47
CA LEU A 116 10.27 5.56 -2.46
C LEU A 116 10.82 4.18 -2.80
N ASN A 117 12.10 4.12 -3.14
CA ASN A 117 12.76 2.90 -3.60
C ASN A 117 13.93 2.54 -2.67
N ILE A 118 14.05 1.29 -2.27
CA ILE A 118 15.24 0.81 -1.56
C ILE A 118 16.40 0.78 -2.55
N PHE A 119 17.54 1.37 -2.16
CA PHE A 119 18.75 1.35 -2.99
C PHE A 119 19.11 -0.10 -3.36
N PRO A 120 19.46 -0.39 -4.63
CA PRO A 120 19.75 -1.76 -5.06
C PRO A 120 20.79 -2.47 -4.19
N GLU A 121 21.81 -1.75 -3.74
CA GLU A 121 22.89 -2.30 -2.90
C GLU A 121 22.40 -2.64 -1.48
N ASP A 122 21.36 -1.96 -0.99
CA ASP A 122 20.82 -2.19 0.36
C ASP A 122 19.72 -3.26 0.36
N ARG A 123 19.22 -3.71 -0.80
CA ARG A 123 18.22 -4.79 -0.88
C ARG A 123 18.73 -6.11 -0.30
N VAL A 124 20.04 -6.36 -0.39
CA VAL A 124 20.69 -7.55 0.18
C VAL A 124 20.75 -7.54 1.71
N LYS A 125 20.51 -6.37 2.34
CA LYS A 125 20.45 -6.22 3.79
C LYS A 125 19.08 -6.58 4.37
N LEU A 126 18.08 -6.77 3.50
CA LEU A 126 16.77 -7.29 3.87
C LEU A 126 16.77 -8.80 3.75
N ASP A 127 15.99 -9.48 4.59
CA ASP A 127 15.86 -10.93 4.49
C ASP A 127 15.20 -11.36 3.17
N SER A 128 14.32 -10.52 2.61
CA SER A 128 13.77 -10.64 1.26
C SER A 128 13.17 -9.29 0.84
N SER A 129 13.05 -9.04 -0.47
CA SER A 129 12.32 -7.87 -1.00
C SER A 129 11.70 -8.20 -2.35
N ASP A 130 10.64 -7.47 -2.69
CA ASP A 130 10.13 -7.38 -4.06
C ASP A 130 10.21 -5.94 -4.57
N VAL A 131 9.53 -5.64 -5.68
CA VAL A 131 9.53 -4.31 -6.29
C VAL A 131 8.97 -3.23 -5.35
N ASN A 132 8.06 -3.60 -4.45
CA ASN A 132 7.27 -2.68 -3.65
C ASN A 132 7.58 -2.77 -2.14
N TRP A 133 8.03 -3.92 -1.64
CA TRP A 133 8.09 -4.21 -0.20
C TRP A 133 9.41 -4.85 0.23
N GLY A 134 9.84 -4.53 1.45
CA GLY A 134 10.87 -5.25 2.18
C GLY A 134 10.25 -6.21 3.20
N TYR A 135 10.78 -7.42 3.29
CA TYR A 135 10.32 -8.48 4.17
C TYR A 135 11.42 -8.87 5.16
N LEU A 136 11.04 -9.10 6.42
CA LEU A 136 11.97 -9.39 7.51
C LEU A 136 11.59 -10.69 8.23
N LYS A 137 12.59 -11.47 8.63
CA LYS A 137 12.47 -12.63 9.52
C LYS A 137 12.23 -12.20 10.96
N GLN A 138 12.91 -11.13 11.36
CA GLN A 138 12.88 -10.56 12.69
C GLN A 138 12.26 -9.16 12.66
N PRO A 139 11.68 -8.67 13.77
CA PRO A 139 11.04 -7.36 13.82
C PRO A 139 12.07 -6.22 13.98
N TYR A 140 13.17 -6.26 13.24
CA TYR A 140 14.22 -5.23 13.21
C TYR A 140 15.02 -5.30 11.91
N LEU A 141 15.67 -4.19 11.55
CA LEU A 141 16.66 -4.16 10.48
C LEU A 141 18.03 -4.56 11.05
N GLN A 142 18.74 -5.44 10.36
CA GLN A 142 20.08 -5.87 10.79
C GLN A 142 21.14 -4.79 10.55
N ASP A 143 20.90 -3.94 9.55
CA ASP A 143 21.79 -2.85 9.16
C ASP A 143 20.95 -1.67 8.64
N THR A 144 21.56 -0.50 8.57
CA THR A 144 20.96 0.69 7.98
C THR A 144 20.75 0.49 6.50
N ILE A 145 19.53 0.74 6.02
CA ILE A 145 19.21 0.77 4.59
C ILE A 145 18.90 2.20 4.16
N ARG A 146 19.19 2.50 2.89
CA ARG A 146 18.86 3.77 2.27
C ARG A 146 17.62 3.62 1.40
N ILE A 147 16.73 4.59 1.54
CA ILE A 147 15.57 4.80 0.69
C ILE A 147 15.86 6.00 -0.20
N LYS A 148 15.77 5.78 -1.50
CA LYS A 148 15.82 6.82 -2.52
C LYS A 148 14.44 7.43 -2.67
N ILE A 149 14.37 8.75 -2.59
CA ILE A 149 13.21 9.54 -3.00
C ILE A 149 13.39 9.89 -4.47
N GLU A 150 12.44 9.54 -5.32
CA GLU A 150 12.41 9.91 -6.74
C GLU A 150 11.10 10.63 -7.05
N GLY A 151 11.18 11.90 -7.40
CA GLY A 151 10.01 12.73 -7.75
C GLY A 151 10.01 13.19 -9.20
N VAL A 152 9.02 14.01 -9.55
CA VAL A 152 8.94 14.66 -10.85
C VAL A 152 10.12 15.64 -11.03
N THR A 153 10.59 15.85 -12.27
CA THR A 153 11.63 16.85 -12.59
C THR A 153 12.95 16.69 -11.81
N ASN A 154 13.56 15.49 -11.88
CA ASN A 154 14.89 15.20 -11.29
C ASN A 154 14.99 15.34 -9.76
N GLN A 155 13.86 15.38 -9.07
CA GLN A 155 13.81 15.31 -7.61
C GLN A 155 14.45 14.00 -7.12
N LYS A 156 15.56 14.12 -6.40
CA LYS A 156 16.32 13.01 -5.82
C LYS A 156 16.61 13.34 -4.36
N GLY A 157 16.27 12.43 -3.47
CA GLY A 157 16.54 12.55 -2.03
C GLY A 157 16.94 11.21 -1.44
N ILE A 158 17.42 11.23 -0.21
CA ILE A 158 17.91 10.05 0.50
C ILE A 158 17.42 10.05 1.94
N ILE A 159 16.87 8.92 2.36
CA ILE A 159 16.49 8.65 3.75
C ILE A 159 17.29 7.43 4.21
N LYS A 160 17.85 7.48 5.42
CA LYS A 160 18.43 6.32 6.10
C LYS A 160 17.45 5.82 7.15
N ILE A 161 17.30 4.51 7.28
CA ILE A 161 16.46 3.87 8.30
C ILE A 161 17.22 2.73 8.99
N TRP A 162 16.99 2.53 10.29
CA TRP A 162 17.59 1.46 11.11
C TRP A 162 16.69 1.03 12.28
#